data_AF-A0A8G1J3Q1-F1
#
_entry.id   AF-A0A8G1J3Q1-F1
#
_cell.length_a   1.000
_cell.length_b   1.000
_cell.length_c   1.000
_cell.angle_alpha   90.00
_cell.angle_beta   90.00
_cell.angle_gamma   90.00
#
_symmetry.space_group_name_H-M   'P 1'
#
loop_
_entity.id
_entity.type
_entity.pdbx_description
1 polymer ?
#
loop_
_entity_poly.entity_id
_entity_poly.type
_entity_poly.pdbx_seq_one_letter_code
_entity_poly.pdbx_strand_id
1 'polypeptide(L)'
;MAIGFRPTDDDERIIEHFKREGESTSDVLRRGLRSLERLAWEEQARADMARLALEDLSDEPDAWEYDEDGNIRVVGTDVVVASRKDTDR
;
A
#
# COMPACT_ATOMS: atom_id res chain seq x y z
N MET A 1 -11.28 23.65 -7.07
CA MET A 1 -11.15 23.65 -8.54
C MET A 1 -12.01 22.53 -9.10
N ALA A 2 -12.79 22.78 -10.14
CA ALA A 2 -13.55 21.75 -10.85
C ALA A 2 -12.95 21.56 -12.25
N ILE A 3 -12.68 20.31 -12.62
CA ILE A 3 -12.20 19.92 -13.95
C ILE A 3 -13.42 19.40 -14.71
N GLY A 4 -13.66 19.92 -15.92
CA GLY A 4 -14.73 19.43 -16.78
C GLY A 4 -14.32 18.10 -17.43
N PHE A 5 -15.10 17.05 -17.21
CA PHE A 5 -14.94 15.76 -17.88
C PHE A 5 -16.01 15.64 -18.97
N ARG A 6 -15.60 15.31 -20.20
CA ARG A 6 -16.51 15.04 -21.32
C ARG A 6 -16.40 13.55 -21.66
N PRO A 7 -17.27 12.70 -21.09
CA PRO A 7 -17.24 11.28 -21.38
C PRO A 7 -17.59 11.02 -22.84
N THR A 8 -16.96 9.99 -23.40
CA THR A 8 -17.45 9.30 -24.59
C THR A 8 -18.54 8.29 -24.22
N ASP A 9 -19.26 7.76 -25.20
CA ASP A 9 -20.26 6.72 -24.97
C ASP A 9 -19.66 5.48 -24.26
N ASP A 10 -18.39 5.16 -24.52
CA ASP A 10 -17.70 4.05 -23.86
C ASP A 10 -17.36 4.37 -22.39
N ASP A 11 -16.92 5.61 -22.12
CA ASP A 11 -16.69 6.08 -20.75
C ASP A 11 -17.98 6.02 -19.92
N GLU A 12 -19.12 6.40 -20.50
CA GLU A 12 -20.42 6.32 -19.83
C GLU A 12 -20.78 4.87 -19.49
N ARG A 13 -20.55 3.94 -20.43
CA ARG A 13 -20.77 2.50 -20.20
C ARG A 13 -19.89 1.96 -19.09
N ILE A 14 -18.60 2.35 -19.06
CA ILE A 14 -17.66 1.96 -18.01
C ILE A 14 -18.12 2.52 -16.66
N ILE A 15 -18.47 3.81 -16.61
CA ILE A 15 -18.92 4.48 -15.39
C ILE A 15 -20.15 3.77 -14.84
N GLU A 16 -21.19 3.58 -15.64
CA GLU A 16 -22.43 2.95 -15.19
C GLU A 16 -22.23 1.49 -14.80
N HIS A 17 -21.34 0.76 -15.48
CA HIS A 17 -20.99 -0.62 -15.09
C HIS A 17 -20.35 -0.70 -13.70
N PHE A 18 -19.46 0.25 -13.38
CA PHE A 18 -18.73 0.25 -12.12
C PHE A 18 -19.40 1.03 -10.99
N LYS A 19 -20.46 1.77 -11.28
CA LYS A 19 -21.20 2.57 -10.30
C LYS A 19 -21.94 1.68 -9.33
N ARG A 20 -21.77 1.98 -8.04
CA ARG A 20 -22.48 1.28 -6.95
C ARG A 20 -23.70 2.08 -6.52
N GLU A 21 -24.64 1.44 -5.84
CA GLU A 21 -25.80 2.14 -5.29
C GLU A 21 -25.35 3.28 -4.36
N GLY A 22 -25.90 4.48 -4.59
CA GLY A 22 -25.56 5.68 -3.85
C GLY A 22 -24.25 6.38 -4.27
N GLU A 23 -23.45 5.82 -5.20
CA GLU A 23 -22.26 6.50 -5.73
C GLU A 23 -22.63 7.53 -6.81
N SER A 24 -22.04 8.72 -6.73
CA SER A 24 -22.06 9.67 -7.85
C SER A 24 -21.02 9.29 -8.90
N THR A 25 -21.16 9.79 -10.13
CA THR A 25 -20.14 9.64 -11.17
C THR A 25 -18.76 10.14 -10.72
N SER A 26 -18.72 11.22 -9.91
CA SER A 26 -17.46 11.73 -9.36
C SER A 26 -16.79 10.75 -8.40
N ASP A 27 -17.57 9.96 -7.65
CA ASP A 27 -17.05 8.95 -6.73
C ASP A 27 -16.44 7.78 -7.50
N VAL A 28 -17.11 7.34 -8.58
CA VAL A 28 -16.59 6.31 -9.49
C VAL A 28 -15.29 6.76 -10.12
N LEU A 29 -15.24 7.99 -10.66
CA LEU A 29 -14.02 8.56 -11.25
C LEU A 29 -12.90 8.67 -10.21
N ARG A 30 -13.19 9.13 -9.00
CA ARG A 30 -12.19 9.21 -7.91
C ARG A 30 -11.65 7.83 -7.55
N ARG A 31 -12.50 6.81 -7.49
CA ARG A 31 -12.09 5.42 -7.26
C ARG A 31 -11.25 4.88 -8.42
N GLY A 32 -11.61 5.19 -9.66
CA GLY A 32 -10.80 4.88 -10.84
C GLY A 32 -9.39 5.48 -10.77
N LEU A 33 -9.27 6.76 -10.40
CA LEU A 33 -7.98 7.42 -10.21
C LEU A 33 -7.12 6.75 -9.13
N ARG A 34 -7.73 6.34 -8.00
CA ARG A 34 -7.02 5.60 -6.95
C ARG A 34 -6.55 4.22 -7.42
N SER A 35 -7.31 3.57 -8.30
CA SER A 35 -6.87 2.32 -8.92
C SER A 35 -5.65 2.54 -9.83
N LEU A 36 -5.58 3.65 -10.58
CA LEU A 36 -4.40 3.97 -11.40
C LEU A 36 -3.15 4.23 -10.54
N GLU A 37 -3.31 4.96 -9.43
CA GLU A 37 -2.23 5.17 -8.45
C GLU A 37 -1.70 3.83 -7.91
N ARG A 38 -2.60 2.91 -7.57
CA ARG A 38 -2.22 1.57 -7.10
C ARG A 38 -1.47 0.76 -8.17
N LEU A 39 -1.91 0.80 -9.43
CA LEU A 39 -1.22 0.11 -10.52
C LEU A 39 0.21 0.63 -10.73
N ALA A 40 0.40 1.95 -10.65
CA ALA A 40 1.73 2.55 -10.73
C ALA A 40 2.62 2.11 -9.56
N TRP A 41 2.06 2.04 -8.34
CA TRP A 41 2.78 1.54 -7.18
C TRP A 41 3.17 0.06 -7.32
N GLU A 42 2.27 -0.80 -7.80
CA GLU A 42 2.56 -2.22 -8.00
C GLU A 42 3.67 -2.45 -9.03
N GLU A 43 3.69 -1.65 -10.11
CA GLU A 43 4.75 -1.72 -11.12
C GLU A 43 6.10 -1.28 -10.54
N GLN A 44 6.11 -0.17 -9.79
CA GLN A 44 7.32 0.30 -9.11
C GLN A 44 7.81 -0.73 -8.09
N ALA A 45 6.91 -1.30 -7.29
CA ALA A 45 7.24 -2.33 -6.30
C ALA A 45 7.87 -3.56 -6.97
N ARG A 46 7.35 -4.00 -8.13
CA ARG A 46 7.93 -5.11 -8.89
C ARG A 46 9.33 -4.77 -9.42
N ALA A 47 9.52 -3.56 -9.92
CA ALA A 47 10.82 -3.09 -10.38
C ALA A 47 11.83 -3.01 -9.23
N ASP A 48 11.42 -2.52 -8.07
CA ASP A 48 12.25 -2.46 -6.87
C ASP A 48 12.60 -3.85 -6.36
N MET A 49 11.64 -4.78 -6.30
CA MET A 49 11.93 -6.18 -5.98
C MET A 49 12.96 -6.78 -6.93
N ALA A 50 12.85 -6.54 -8.24
CA ALA A 50 13.81 -7.04 -9.21
C ALA A 50 15.20 -6.42 -9.01
N ARG A 51 15.27 -5.12 -8.69
CA ARG A 51 16.51 -4.40 -8.39
C ARG A 51 17.18 -4.89 -7.11
N LEU A 52 16.40 -5.17 -6.08
CA LEU A 52 16.86 -5.61 -4.76
C LEU A 52 16.96 -7.15 -4.65
N ALA A 53 16.71 -7.89 -5.73
CA ALA A 53 16.66 -9.36 -5.69
C ALA A 53 17.99 -10.02 -5.26
N LEU A 54 19.11 -9.30 -5.36
CA LEU A 54 20.45 -9.75 -4.99
C LEU A 54 21.01 -8.97 -3.79
N GLU A 55 20.19 -8.15 -3.14
CA GLU A 55 20.57 -7.49 -1.90
C GLU A 55 20.67 -8.55 -0.79
N ASP A 56 21.82 -8.62 -0.15
CA ASP A 56 22.00 -9.45 1.04
C ASP A 56 21.51 -8.67 2.26
N LEU A 57 20.29 -8.96 2.70
CA LEU A 57 19.68 -8.34 3.88
C LEU A 57 20.37 -8.74 5.19
N SER A 58 21.35 -9.65 5.16
CA SER A 58 22.13 -10.05 6.33
C SER A 58 23.45 -9.30 6.49
N ASP A 59 23.83 -8.47 5.52
CA ASP A 59 25.08 -7.70 5.55
C ASP A 59 25.06 -6.57 6.59
N GLU A 60 23.88 -6.05 6.93
CA GLU A 60 23.71 -5.04 7.98
C GLU A 60 22.89 -5.61 9.16
N PRO A 61 23.29 -5.34 10.42
CA PRO A 61 22.51 -5.75 11.58
C PRO A 61 21.16 -5.03 11.59
N ASP A 62 20.10 -5.76 11.98
CA ASP A 62 18.78 -5.18 12.17
C ASP A 62 18.84 -3.96 13.11
N ALA A 63 18.09 -2.91 12.76
CA ALA A 63 17.94 -1.73 13.61
C ALA A 63 17.08 -1.99 14.87
N TRP A 64 16.74 -3.24 15.16
CA TRP A 64 15.90 -3.70 16.25
C TRP A 64 16.41 -5.03 16.82
N GLU A 65 16.30 -5.22 18.13
CA GLU A 65 16.72 -6.40 18.88
C GLU A 65 15.59 -6.92 19.77
N TYR A 66 15.67 -8.18 20.22
CA TYR A 66 14.75 -8.69 21.25
C TYR A 66 15.34 -8.47 22.65
N ASP A 67 14.53 -7.95 23.58
CA ASP A 67 14.90 -7.87 25.00
C ASP A 67 14.74 -9.23 25.72
N GLU A 68 15.12 -9.28 27.00
CA GLU A 68 15.05 -10.50 27.82
C GLU A 68 13.62 -11.06 27.97
N ASP A 69 12.60 -10.20 27.83
CA ASP A 69 11.18 -10.55 27.91
C ASP A 69 10.59 -10.95 26.54
N GLY A 70 11.39 -10.85 25.47
CA GLY A 70 11.03 -11.12 24.09
C GLY A 70 10.26 -9.99 23.40
N ASN A 71 10.32 -8.75 23.91
CA ASN A 71 9.80 -7.56 23.25
C ASN A 71 10.82 -7.01 22.24
N ILE A 72 10.35 -6.22 21.28
CA ILE A 72 11.19 -5.61 20.26
C ILE A 72 11.71 -4.28 20.79
N ARG A 73 13.03 -4.11 20.88
CA ARG A 73 13.72 -2.87 21.24
C ARG A 73 14.39 -2.26 20.01
N VAL A 74 14.21 -0.97 19.78
CA VAL A 74 14.85 -0.27 18.66
C VAL A 74 16.25 0.19 19.09
N VAL A 75 17.28 -0.27 18.37
CA VAL A 75 18.69 -0.02 18.69
C VAL A 75 18.98 1.48 18.72
N GLY A 76 19.69 1.95 19.74
CA GLY A 76 20.03 3.36 19.91
C GLY A 76 18.89 4.24 20.43
N THR A 77 17.78 3.65 20.87
CA THR A 77 16.65 4.37 21.47
C THR A 77 16.16 3.66 22.73
N ASP A 78 15.34 4.36 23.53
CA ASP A 78 14.61 3.78 24.66
C ASP A 78 13.22 3.26 24.26
N VAL A 79 12.96 3.09 22.96
CA VAL A 79 11.67 2.61 22.44
C VAL A 79 11.63 1.09 22.51
N VAL A 80 10.66 0.57 23.26
CA VAL A 80 10.35 -0.86 23.36
C VAL A 80 8.90 -1.09 22.98
N VAL A 81 8.67 -2.06 22.09
CA VAL A 81 7.37 -2.45 21.57
C VAL A 81 7.11 -3.90 21.96
N ALA A 82 5.97 -4.14 22.63
CA ALA A 82 5.55 -5.50 22.95
C ALA A 82 5.46 -6.34 21.68
N SER A 83 6.17 -7.47 21.65
CA SER A 83 6.04 -8.39 20.52
C SER A 83 4.64 -9.01 20.58
N ARG A 84 3.96 -9.06 19.42
CA ARG A 84 2.69 -9.76 19.33
C ARG A 84 2.99 -11.25 19.45
N LYS A 85 2.90 -11.80 20.67
CA LYS A 85 2.88 -13.24 20.89
C LYS A 85 1.65 -13.75 20.14
N ASP A 86 1.86 -14.51 19.06
CA ASP A 86 0.78 -15.24 18.38
C ASP A 86 0.08 -16.07 19.46
N THR A 87 -1.05 -15.57 19.93
CA THR A 87 -1.92 -16.28 20.87
C THR A 87 -2.85 -17.10 19.99
N ASP A 88 -2.68 -18.41 20.06
CA ASP A 88 -3.48 -19.47 19.45
C ASP A 88 -3.34 -19.69 17.92
N ARG A 89 -2.66 -20.79 17.58
CA ARG A 89 -3.07 -21.68 16.49
C ARG A 89 -2.95 -23.14 16.90
#